data_AF-A0A2S2R7Q5-F1
#
_entry.id   AF-A0A2S2R7Q5-F1
#
_cell.length_a   1.000
_cell.length_b   1.000
_cell.length_c   1.000
_cell.angle_alpha   90.00
_cell.angle_beta   90.00
_cell.angle_gamma   90.00
#
_symmetry.space_group_name_H-M   'P 1'
#
loop_
_entity.id
_entity.type
_entity.pdbx_description
1 polymer ?
#
loop_
_entity_poly.entity_id
_entity_poly.type
_entity_poly.pdbx_seq_one_letter_code
_entity_poly.pdbx_strand_id
1 'polypeptide(L)'
;MTAPCMDNRKCTKSFPKNCINDTITNIDGYPLYRLRDTDHDGQSHKLPMSNNTTVDIGNHWVIPYSPVVCKIYKSHINFELCSSVKSIKYLSIYVHKSSDMTVFIVQDINENENELF
;
A
#
# COMPACT_ATOMS: atom_id res chain seq x y z
N MET A 1 -9.49 -12.63 -13.13
CA MET A 1 -8.88 -11.57 -12.31
C MET A 1 -7.76 -10.94 -13.11
N THR A 2 -7.98 -9.73 -13.62
CA THR A 2 -7.01 -8.95 -14.42
C THR A 2 -6.57 -7.72 -13.62
N ALA A 3 -6.19 -7.91 -12.35
CA ALA A 3 -5.54 -6.86 -11.59
C ALA A 3 -4.05 -6.82 -11.96
N PRO A 4 -3.38 -5.65 -12.00
CA PRO A 4 -1.98 -5.52 -12.40
C PRO A 4 -1.01 -6.37 -11.55
N CYS A 5 -1.42 -6.72 -10.34
CA CYS A 5 -0.63 -7.52 -9.42
C CYS A 5 -0.80 -9.04 -9.59
N MET A 6 -1.66 -9.51 -10.50
CA MET A 6 -1.93 -10.95 -10.69
C MET A 6 -0.97 -11.54 -11.73
N ASP A 7 -0.20 -12.54 -11.31
CA ASP A 7 0.65 -13.36 -12.18
C ASP A 7 0.30 -14.84 -11.96
N ASN A 8 0.05 -15.59 -13.04
CA ASN A 8 -0.35 -17.00 -12.98
C ASN A 8 -1.49 -17.30 -11.98
N ARG A 9 -2.49 -16.40 -11.92
CA ARG A 9 -3.63 -16.45 -10.97
C ARG A 9 -3.24 -16.30 -9.49
N LYS A 10 -2.00 -15.96 -9.18
CA LYS A 10 -1.54 -15.60 -7.83
C LYS A 10 -1.25 -14.11 -7.76
N CYS A 11 -1.59 -13.49 -6.64
CA CYS A 11 -1.22 -12.11 -6.42
C CYS A 11 0.28 -12.02 -6.04
N THR A 12 1.04 -11.23 -6.79
CA THR A 12 2.46 -10.91 -6.51
C THR A 12 2.66 -10.21 -5.16
N LYS A 13 1.61 -9.66 -4.55
CA LYS A 13 1.61 -9.03 -3.22
C LYS A 13 1.14 -9.98 -2.11
N SER A 14 0.97 -11.25 -2.44
CA SER A 14 0.53 -12.32 -1.51
C SER A 14 -0.83 -12.04 -0.89
N PHE A 15 -1.79 -11.58 -1.71
CA PHE A 15 -3.20 -11.60 -1.37
C PHE A 15 -3.87 -12.88 -1.89
N PRO A 16 -4.88 -13.40 -1.18
CA PRO A 16 -5.41 -12.89 0.10
C PRO A 16 -4.44 -13.16 1.26
N LYS A 17 -4.45 -12.29 2.27
CA LYS A 17 -3.67 -12.45 3.50
C LYS A 17 -4.36 -13.43 4.43
N ASN A 18 -3.58 -14.15 5.23
CA ASN A 18 -4.13 -15.02 6.27
C ASN A 18 -4.81 -14.18 7.35
N CYS A 19 -6.03 -14.56 7.75
CA CYS A 19 -6.69 -13.99 8.92
C CYS A 19 -5.97 -14.47 10.19
N ILE A 20 -5.56 -13.52 11.03
CA ILE A 20 -4.98 -13.80 12.34
C ILE A 20 -5.70 -12.97 13.41
N ASN A 21 -5.83 -13.55 14.61
CA ASN A 21 -6.62 -12.95 15.68
C ASN A 21 -5.92 -11.80 16.40
N ASP A 22 -4.58 -11.78 16.40
CA ASP A 22 -3.78 -10.76 17.06
C ASP A 22 -2.70 -10.24 16.12
N THR A 23 -2.29 -8.99 16.33
CA THR A 23 -1.17 -8.41 15.60
C THR A 23 0.13 -8.95 16.20
N ILE A 24 0.94 -9.62 15.38
CA ILE A 24 2.18 -10.29 15.80
C ILE A 24 3.36 -9.60 15.14
N THR A 25 4.37 -9.23 15.94
CA THR A 25 5.65 -8.74 15.41
C THR A 25 6.41 -9.91 14.79
N ASN A 26 6.60 -9.92 13.47
CA ASN A 26 7.33 -10.99 12.79
C ASN A 26 8.85 -10.82 12.94
N ILE A 27 9.58 -11.93 12.90
CA ILE A 27 11.05 -12.02 12.87
C ILE A 27 11.60 -11.22 11.68
N ASP A 28 10.87 -11.19 10.57
CA ASP A 28 11.24 -10.44 9.37
C ASP A 28 11.11 -8.92 9.53
N GLY A 29 10.64 -8.43 10.68
CA GLY A 29 10.54 -7.02 11.05
C GLY A 29 9.22 -6.37 10.66
N TYR A 30 8.44 -6.95 9.74
CA TYR A 30 7.11 -6.44 9.40
C TYR A 30 6.04 -7.09 10.29
N PRO A 31 5.15 -6.32 10.92
CA PRO A 31 4.07 -6.88 11.70
C PRO A 31 3.10 -7.66 10.79
N LEU A 32 2.60 -8.79 11.28
CA LEU A 32 1.41 -9.41 10.75
C LEU A 32 0.23 -8.80 11.50
N TYR A 33 -0.68 -8.15 10.80
CA TYR A 33 -1.82 -7.49 11.43
C TYR A 33 -2.96 -8.46 11.71
N ARG A 34 -3.66 -8.21 12.82
CA ARG A 34 -4.98 -8.79 13.04
C ARG A 34 -5.90 -8.48 11.86
N LEU A 35 -6.45 -9.53 11.23
CA LEU A 35 -7.48 -9.43 10.20
C LEU A 35 -8.69 -10.25 10.66
N ARG A 36 -9.85 -9.59 10.80
CA ARG A 36 -11.11 -10.26 11.12
C ARG A 36 -11.69 -10.89 9.85
N ASP A 37 -11.95 -12.19 9.94
CA ASP A 37 -12.68 -12.93 8.92
C ASP A 37 -14.18 -12.61 8.98
N THR A 38 -14.92 -12.87 7.92
CA THR A 38 -16.37 -12.64 7.80
C THR A 38 -17.14 -13.35 8.93
N ASP A 39 -16.69 -14.53 9.36
CA ASP A 39 -17.28 -15.28 10.48
C ASP A 39 -17.06 -14.62 11.86
N HIS A 40 -16.10 -13.70 11.96
CA HIS A 40 -15.66 -13.04 13.18
C HIS A 40 -15.82 -11.51 13.09
N ASP A 41 -16.98 -11.04 12.65
CA ASP A 41 -17.31 -9.60 12.49
C ASP A 41 -16.47 -8.89 11.40
N GLY A 42 -15.90 -9.65 10.46
CA GLY A 42 -15.28 -9.11 9.26
C GLY A 42 -16.33 -8.63 8.25
N GLN A 43 -15.98 -7.58 7.50
CA GLN A 43 -16.82 -7.12 6.40
C GLN A 43 -16.36 -7.76 5.10
N SER A 44 -17.34 -8.13 4.27
CA SER A 44 -17.11 -8.52 2.88
C SER A 44 -18.02 -7.76 1.94
N HIS A 45 -17.54 -7.56 0.71
CA HIS A 45 -18.26 -6.84 -0.32
C HIS A 45 -18.20 -7.60 -1.64
N LYS A 46 -19.39 -7.80 -2.24
CA LYS A 46 -19.53 -8.46 -3.53
C LYS A 46 -19.23 -7.48 -4.64
N LEU A 47 -18.11 -7.70 -5.34
CA LEU A 47 -17.67 -6.89 -6.46
C LEU A 47 -18.02 -7.57 -7.80
N PRO A 48 -18.86 -6.93 -8.63
CA PRO A 48 -19.13 -7.42 -9.98
C PRO A 48 -17.91 -7.17 -10.87
N MET A 49 -17.49 -8.19 -11.61
CA MET A 49 -16.37 -8.15 -12.53
C MET A 49 -16.85 -8.04 -13.97
N SER A 50 -15.99 -7.52 -14.85
CA SER A 50 -16.26 -7.34 -16.28
C SER A 50 -16.63 -8.63 -17.04
N ASN A 51 -16.31 -9.81 -16.50
CA ASN A 51 -16.65 -11.11 -17.06
C ASN A 51 -17.98 -11.67 -16.54
N ASN A 52 -18.87 -10.84 -16.01
CA ASN A 52 -20.14 -11.23 -15.38
C ASN A 52 -20.00 -12.17 -14.16
N THR A 53 -18.81 -12.26 -13.56
CA THR A 53 -18.63 -12.98 -12.28
C THR A 53 -18.70 -12.01 -11.11
N THR A 54 -19.22 -12.47 -9.98
CA THR A 54 -19.20 -11.72 -8.72
C THR A 54 -18.14 -12.32 -7.82
N VAL A 55 -17.22 -11.50 -7.33
CA VAL A 55 -16.16 -11.92 -6.40
C VAL A 55 -16.48 -11.33 -5.03
N ASP A 56 -16.41 -12.16 -3.99
CA ASP A 56 -16.51 -11.68 -2.62
C ASP A 56 -15.14 -11.18 -2.14
N ILE A 57 -15.08 -9.92 -1.74
CA ILE A 57 -13.87 -9.26 -1.26
C ILE A 57 -14.04 -8.95 0.21
N GLY A 58 -13.46 -9.79 1.05
CA GLY A 58 -13.33 -9.56 2.49
C GLY A 58 -12.09 -8.75 2.87
N ASN A 59 -11.96 -8.49 4.17
CA ASN A 59 -10.79 -7.82 4.78
C ASN A 59 -9.44 -8.45 4.40
N HIS A 60 -9.41 -9.76 4.14
CA HIS A 60 -8.21 -10.49 3.71
C HIS A 60 -7.64 -10.04 2.35
N TRP A 61 -8.38 -9.27 1.56
CA TRP A 61 -7.93 -8.69 0.29
C TRP A 61 -7.47 -7.22 0.41
N VAL A 62 -7.58 -6.62 1.61
CA VAL A 62 -7.34 -5.19 1.82
C VAL A 62 -6.23 -5.00 2.85
N ILE A 63 -5.50 -3.88 2.74
CA ILE A 63 -4.53 -3.47 3.74
C ILE A 63 -5.31 -3.00 4.99
N PRO A 64 -4.83 -3.27 6.22
CA PRO A 64 -5.46 -2.76 7.43
C PRO A 64 -5.63 -1.23 7.40
N TYR A 65 -6.84 -0.80 7.74
CA TYR A 65 -7.22 0.60 7.81
C TYR A 65 -8.09 0.85 9.05
N SER A 66 -8.23 2.11 9.45
CA SER A 66 -9.17 2.51 10.50
C SER A 66 -10.39 3.19 9.85
N PRO A 67 -11.60 2.58 9.90
CA PRO A 67 -12.79 3.18 9.31
C PRO A 67 -13.09 4.58 9.86
N VAL A 68 -12.80 4.80 11.15
CA VAL A 68 -12.99 6.09 11.83
C VAL A 68 -12.10 7.16 11.20
N VAL A 69 -10.81 6.87 11.07
CA VAL A 69 -9.84 7.84 10.55
C VAL A 69 -10.09 8.09 9.07
N CYS A 70 -10.32 7.03 8.28
CA CYS A 70 -10.64 7.18 6.86
C CYS A 70 -11.89 8.05 6.64
N LYS A 71 -12.91 7.94 7.51
CA LYS A 71 -14.12 8.75 7.45
C LYS A 71 -13.88 10.21 7.84
N ILE A 72 -13.07 10.46 8.88
CA ILE A 72 -12.73 11.83 9.34
C ILE A 72 -12.00 12.60 8.23
N TYR A 73 -10.99 11.98 7.62
CA TYR A 73 -10.14 12.63 6.62
C TYR A 73 -10.64 12.45 5.18
N LYS A 74 -11.74 11.73 4.97
CA LYS A 74 -12.30 11.39 3.64
C LYS A 74 -11.24 10.85 2.67
N SER A 75 -10.30 10.06 3.19
CA SER A 75 -9.17 9.53 2.44
C SER A 75 -8.84 8.13 2.92
N HIS A 76 -8.28 7.30 2.04
CA HIS A 76 -7.82 5.96 2.40
C HIS A 76 -6.48 6.06 3.11
N ILE A 77 -6.47 5.81 4.42
CA ILE A 77 -5.29 5.93 5.27
C ILE A 77 -4.86 4.53 5.73
N ASN A 78 -3.64 4.17 5.37
CA ASN A 78 -3.01 2.93 5.82
C ASN A 78 -2.42 3.14 7.22
N PHE A 79 -2.67 2.21 8.13
CA PHE A 79 -2.06 2.21 9.47
C PHE A 79 -0.99 1.14 9.56
N GLU A 80 0.23 1.55 9.91
CA GLU A 80 1.36 0.64 10.03
C GLU A 80 1.97 0.68 11.45
N LEU A 81 2.15 -0.48 12.08
CA LEU A 81 2.90 -0.64 13.33
C LEU A 81 4.39 -0.65 13.03
N CYS A 82 5.08 0.37 13.52
CA CYS A 82 6.50 0.60 13.26
C CYS A 82 7.36 0.29 14.49
N SER A 83 7.50 -0.99 14.83
CA SER A 83 8.26 -1.43 16.01
C SER A 83 9.65 -1.99 15.71
N SER A 84 10.00 -2.22 14.44
CA SER A 84 11.29 -2.77 14.03
C SER A 84 12.15 -1.78 13.25
N VAL A 85 13.48 -1.97 13.26
CA VAL A 85 14.43 -1.20 12.45
C VAL A 85 14.07 -1.26 10.96
N LYS A 86 13.56 -2.41 10.49
CA LYS A 86 13.11 -2.57 9.10
C LYS A 86 11.86 -1.75 8.80
N SER A 87 10.87 -1.74 9.69
CA SER A 87 9.67 -0.90 9.54
C SER A 87 10.01 0.59 9.55
N ILE A 88 10.94 1.00 10.43
CA ILE A 88 11.40 2.40 10.50
C ILE A 88 12.13 2.76 9.21
N LYS A 89 13.07 1.91 8.74
CA LYS A 89 13.77 2.10 7.47
C LYS A 89 12.78 2.22 6.30
N TYR A 90 11.77 1.37 6.26
CA TYR A 90 10.72 1.42 5.25
C TYR A 90 10.00 2.77 5.28
N LEU A 91 9.55 3.23 6.45
CA LEU A 91 8.89 4.53 6.59
C LEU A 91 9.80 5.68 6.17
N SER A 92 11.08 5.65 6.58
CA SER A 92 12.07 6.64 6.16
C SER A 92 12.25 6.66 4.65
N ILE A 93 12.31 5.50 4.00
CA ILE A 93 12.34 5.43 2.53
C ILE A 93 11.05 6.03 1.96
N TYR A 94 9.87 5.75 2.50
CA TYR A 94 8.62 6.30 1.99
C TYR A 94 8.51 7.81 2.09
N VAL A 95 8.96 8.40 3.20
CA VAL A 95 8.95 9.86 3.42
C VAL A 95 9.99 10.57 2.55
N HIS A 96 11.19 9.99 2.44
CA HIS A 96 12.31 10.59 1.70
C HIS A 96 12.39 10.12 0.25
N LYS A 97 11.48 9.24 -0.19
CA LYS A 97 11.28 8.94 -1.59
C LYS A 97 10.72 10.20 -2.22
N SER A 98 11.63 11.02 -2.75
CA SER A 98 11.25 12.17 -3.54
C SER A 98 10.26 11.70 -4.61
N SER A 99 9.10 12.34 -4.70
CA SER A 99 8.35 12.40 -5.96
C SER A 99 9.35 12.70 -7.07
N ASP A 100 9.32 12.01 -8.22
CA ASP A 100 10.25 12.22 -9.35
C ASP A 100 10.62 13.70 -9.47
N MET A 101 11.71 14.09 -8.82
CA MET A 101 11.95 15.49 -8.51
C MET A 101 12.73 16.01 -9.68
N THR A 102 12.00 16.43 -10.72
CA THR A 102 12.63 17.10 -11.83
C THR A 102 13.10 18.46 -11.34
N VAL A 103 14.41 18.60 -11.19
CA VAL A 103 15.07 19.88 -10.98
C VAL A 103 15.14 20.56 -12.34
N PHE A 104 14.45 21.69 -12.50
CA PHE A 104 14.62 22.54 -13.68
C PHE A 104 15.49 23.73 -13.30
N ILE A 105 16.53 23.97 -14.10
CA ILE A 105 17.34 25.18 -14.01
C ILE A 105 16.79 26.14 -15.07
N VAL A 106 16.34 27.32 -14.66
CA VAL A 106 16.00 28.41 -15.58
C VAL A 106 17.30 29.17 -15.84
N GLN A 107 17.87 29.00 -17.03
CA GLN A 107 19.00 29.78 -17.51
C GLN A 107 18.48 30.96 -18.34
N ASP A 108 18.97 32.16 -18.03
CA ASP A 108 18.73 33.34 -18.87
C ASP A 108 19.50 33.18 -20.19
N ILE A 109 18.85 33.41 -21.33
CA ILE A 109 19.40 33.19 -22.68
C ILE A 109 20.34 34.34 -23.09
N ASN A 110 20.89 35.08 -22.12
CA ASN A 110 21.66 36.30 -22.36
C ASN A 110 23.06 36.24 -21.75
N GLU A 111 23.71 35.07 -21.76
CA GLU A 111 25.16 35.01 -21.65
C GLU A 111 25.71 34.28 -22.85
N ASN A 112 26.37 35.07 -23.70
CA ASN A 112 27.10 34.63 -24.88
C ASN A 112 28.03 33.46 -24.54
N GLU A 113 28.06 32.52 -25.48
CA GLU A 113 29.04 31.44 -25.65
C GLU A 113 30.37 31.67 -24.93
N ASN A 114 30.71 30.78 -24.00
CA ASN A 114 31.98 30.05 -23.90
C ASN A 114 32.19 29.55 -22.47
N GLU A 115 31.96 28.27 -22.22
CA GLU A 115 33.05 27.33 -21.89
C GLU A 115 32.50 25.93 -21.67
N LEU A 116 33.27 24.97 -22.17
CA LEU A 116 33.09 23.53 -22.03
C LEU A 116 32.96 23.14 -20.55
N PHE A 117 31.99 22.29 -20.22
CA PHE A 117 32.16 20.94 -19.65
C PHE A 117 30.82 20.19 -19.68
#